data_AF-A0A7R9FIZ8-F1
#
_entry.id   AF-A0A7R9FIZ8-F1
#
_cell.length_a   1.000
_cell.length_b   1.000
_cell.length_c   1.000
_cell.angle_alpha   90.00
_cell.angle_beta   90.00
_cell.angle_gamma   90.00
#
_symmetry.space_group_name_H-M   'P 1'
#
loop_
_entity.id
_entity.type
_entity.pdbx_description
1 polymer ?
#
loop_
_entity_poly.entity_id
_entity_poly.type
_entity_poly.pdbx_seq_one_letter_code
_entity_poly.pdbx_strand_id
1 'polypeptide(L)'
;MECNFAVELLEQLFWEKRLEGLRACDVDGKEFDAMELPRALRAVGPHVGEDTLLQSIATALHMSAQPVTGQTGSRSALDKNPGVFLNPEQPLVQAVSVADDDIKRQEDRVAIARKKLQEALKRPIQT
;
A
#
# COMPACT_ATOMS: atom_id res chain seq x y z
N MET A 1 -34.05 10.33 14.97
CA MET A 1 -32.94 11.02 14.28
C MET A 1 -31.67 10.16 14.32
N GLU A 2 -31.78 8.82 14.25
CA GLU A 2 -30.64 7.89 14.35
C GLU A 2 -30.48 6.97 13.13
N CYS A 3 -31.39 7.03 12.16
CA CYS A 3 -31.36 6.11 11.01
C CYS A 3 -30.50 6.57 9.84
N ASN A 4 -30.11 7.84 9.75
CA ASN A 4 -29.32 8.34 8.61
C ASN A 4 -27.82 8.08 8.75
N PHE A 5 -27.28 8.12 9.98
CA PHE A 5 -25.85 7.92 10.22
C PHE A 5 -25.42 6.47 9.94
N ALA A 6 -26.30 5.50 10.20
CA ALA A 6 -26.04 4.08 9.93
C ALA A 6 -26.02 3.75 8.43
N VAL A 7 -26.81 4.47 7.61
CA VAL A 7 -26.88 4.25 6.16
C VAL A 7 -25.63 4.81 5.46
N GLU A 8 -25.14 5.99 5.87
CA GLU A 8 -23.86 6.53 5.37
C GLU A 8 -22.66 5.66 5.79
N LEU A 9 -22.63 5.15 7.01
CA LEU A 9 -21.61 4.19 7.47
C LEU A 9 -21.62 2.89 6.65
N LEU A 10 -22.80 2.35 6.35
CA LEU A 10 -22.94 1.15 5.51
C LEU A 10 -22.54 1.41 4.05
N GLU A 11 -22.85 2.59 3.49
CA GLU A 11 -22.38 2.95 2.15
C GLU A 11 -20.86 3.09 2.09
N GLN A 12 -20.23 3.68 3.12
CA GLN A 12 -18.77 3.77 3.25
C GLN A 12 -18.10 2.40 3.41
N LEU A 13 -18.69 1.49 4.19
CA LEU A 13 -18.12 0.17 4.47
C LEU A 13 -17.99 -0.72 3.23
N PHE A 14 -18.78 -0.49 2.17
CA PHE A 14 -18.71 -1.25 0.92
C PHE A 14 -17.94 -0.53 -0.21
N TRP A 15 -17.36 0.65 0.03
CA TRP A 15 -16.60 1.36 -1.02
C TRP A 15 -15.48 0.53 -1.60
N GLU A 16 -14.77 -0.21 -0.76
CA GLU A 16 -13.70 -1.12 -1.17
C GLU A 16 -14.20 -2.15 -2.21
N LYS A 17 -15.39 -2.72 -2.01
CA LYS A 17 -16.01 -3.64 -2.97
C LYS A 17 -16.52 -2.94 -4.23
N ARG A 18 -16.99 -1.70 -4.11
CA ARG A 18 -17.47 -0.89 -5.26
C ARG A 18 -16.34 -0.43 -6.17
N LEU A 19 -15.13 -0.28 -5.63
CA LEU A 19 -13.95 0.11 -6.38
C LEU A 19 -13.18 -1.08 -6.96
N GLU A 20 -13.60 -2.32 -6.65
CA GLU A 20 -12.98 -3.52 -7.19
C GLU A 20 -13.10 -3.56 -8.72
N GLY A 21 -11.97 -3.73 -9.41
CA GLY A 21 -11.91 -3.81 -10.87
C GLY A 21 -11.96 -2.45 -11.59
N LEU A 22 -12.10 -1.33 -10.89
CA LEU A 22 -11.95 -0.01 -11.49
C LEU A 22 -10.47 0.39 -11.58
N ARG A 23 -10.06 0.89 -12.74
CA ARG A 23 -8.72 1.43 -12.96
C ARG A 23 -8.78 2.90 -13.33
N ALA A 24 -7.76 3.64 -12.88
CA ALA A 24 -7.57 5.01 -13.31
C ALA A 24 -7.32 5.03 -14.83
N CYS A 25 -7.81 6.04 -15.52
CA CYS A 25 -7.59 6.24 -16.95
C CYS A 25 -7.14 7.68 -17.23
N ASP A 26 -6.46 7.87 -18.36
CA ASP A 26 -6.14 9.19 -18.87
C ASP A 26 -7.35 9.87 -19.55
N VAL A 27 -7.14 11.08 -20.07
CA VAL A 27 -8.19 11.87 -20.73
C VAL A 27 -8.75 11.20 -22.00
N ASP A 28 -8.02 10.25 -22.58
CA ASP A 28 -8.40 9.49 -23.77
C ASP A 28 -9.05 8.14 -23.40
N GLY A 29 -9.23 7.87 -22.10
CA GLY A 29 -9.85 6.64 -21.58
C GLY A 29 -8.90 5.43 -21.55
N LYS A 30 -7.59 5.63 -21.73
CA LYS A 30 -6.62 4.55 -21.60
C LYS A 30 -6.35 4.27 -20.13
N GLU A 31 -6.57 3.02 -19.71
CA GLU A 31 -6.27 2.58 -18.35
C GLU A 31 -4.78 2.67 -18.04
N PHE A 32 -4.46 3.16 -16.85
CA PHE A 32 -3.12 3.05 -16.28
C PHE A 32 -2.85 1.62 -15.83
N ASP A 33 -1.58 1.21 -15.95
CA ASP A 33 -1.14 -0.06 -15.40
C ASP A 33 -1.33 -0.09 -13.88
N ALA A 34 -1.62 -1.28 -13.36
CA ALA A 34 -1.72 -1.49 -11.93
C ALA A 34 -0.37 -1.15 -11.26
N MET A 35 -0.43 -0.53 -10.08
CA MET A 35 0.77 -0.21 -9.33
C MET A 35 1.41 -1.50 -8.81
N GLU A 36 2.65 -1.76 -9.22
CA GLU A 36 3.43 -2.87 -8.65
C GLU A 36 3.86 -2.51 -7.23
N LEU A 37 3.32 -3.22 -6.24
CA LEU A 37 3.64 -2.98 -4.85
C LEU A 37 4.94 -3.68 -4.44
N PRO A 38 5.75 -3.06 -3.55
CA PRO A 38 6.92 -3.73 -2.99
C PRO A 38 6.52 -5.03 -2.29
N ARG A 39 7.28 -6.11 -2.50
CA ARG A 39 7.05 -7.44 -1.86
C ARG A 39 7.01 -7.43 -0.33
N ALA A 40 7.52 -6.35 0.28
CA ALA A 40 7.47 -6.13 1.71
C ALA A 40 6.04 -5.79 2.19
N LEU A 41 5.23 -5.17 1.34
CA LEU A 41 3.82 -4.91 1.60
C LEU A 41 3.03 -6.20 1.36
N ARG A 42 2.40 -6.71 2.41
CA ARG A 42 1.64 -7.96 2.35
C ARG A 42 0.21 -7.71 2.80
N ALA A 43 -0.74 -8.06 1.93
CA ALA A 43 -2.16 -8.02 2.24
C ALA A 43 -2.51 -8.94 3.41
N VAL A 44 -3.46 -8.48 4.22
CA VAL A 44 -3.98 -9.19 5.39
C VAL A 44 -5.49 -9.22 5.30
N GLY A 45 -6.07 -10.39 5.53
CA GLY A 45 -7.52 -10.57 5.56
C GLY A 45 -8.05 -11.28 4.32
N PRO A 46 -9.29 -11.79 4.40
CA PRO A 46 -9.90 -12.53 3.31
C PRO A 46 -10.18 -11.62 2.11
N HIS A 47 -9.86 -12.09 0.91
CA HIS A 47 -10.12 -11.40 -0.36
C HIS A 47 -9.43 -10.04 -0.54
N VAL A 48 -8.38 -9.73 0.23
CA VAL A 48 -7.60 -8.50 0.09
C VAL A 48 -6.52 -8.70 -0.99
N GLY A 49 -6.70 -8.05 -2.13
CA GLY A 49 -5.72 -7.98 -3.22
C GLY A 49 -4.78 -6.79 -3.13
N GLU A 50 -3.89 -6.62 -4.12
CA GLU A 50 -2.95 -5.48 -4.17
C GLU A 50 -3.69 -4.14 -4.28
N ASP A 51 -4.73 -4.06 -5.11
CA ASP A 51 -5.54 -2.85 -5.29
C ASP A 51 -6.21 -2.43 -3.97
N THR A 52 -6.82 -3.39 -3.29
CA THR A 52 -7.46 -3.21 -1.99
C THR A 52 -6.47 -2.75 -0.92
N LEU A 53 -5.30 -3.38 -0.86
CA LEU A 53 -4.25 -2.99 0.07
C LEU A 53 -3.78 -1.56 -0.19
N LEU A 54 -3.60 -1.17 -1.47
CA LEU A 54 -3.22 0.19 -1.83
C LEU A 54 -4.29 1.21 -1.44
N GLN A 55 -5.56 0.91 -1.71
CA GLN A 55 -6.70 1.75 -1.32
C GLN A 55 -6.78 1.92 0.20
N SER A 56 -6.57 0.85 0.95
CA SER A 56 -6.55 0.88 2.42
C SER A 56 -5.42 1.76 2.96
N ILE A 57 -4.20 1.65 2.39
CA ILE A 57 -3.06 2.50 2.76
C ILE A 57 -3.34 3.95 2.39
N ALA A 58 -3.84 4.23 1.18
CA ALA A 58 -4.15 5.58 0.73
C ALA A 58 -5.20 6.25 1.64
N THR A 59 -6.24 5.50 2.02
CA THR A 59 -7.29 5.97 2.94
C THR A 59 -6.70 6.28 4.31
N ALA A 60 -5.88 5.38 4.87
CA ALA A 60 -5.23 5.61 6.16
C ALA A 60 -4.33 6.85 6.14
N LEU A 61 -3.55 7.06 5.07
CA LEU A 61 -2.70 8.24 4.90
C LEU A 61 -3.51 9.53 4.69
N HIS A 62 -4.67 9.45 4.04
CA HIS A 62 -5.53 10.60 3.78
C HIS A 62 -6.25 11.08 5.05
N MET A 63 -6.73 10.13 5.85
CA MET A 63 -7.60 10.40 7.01
C MET A 63 -6.81 10.57 8.32
N SER A 64 -5.64 9.95 8.45
CA SER A 64 -4.86 9.97 9.69
C SER A 64 -3.84 11.12 9.72
N ALA A 65 -3.87 11.90 10.80
CA ALA A 65 -2.77 12.81 11.17
C ALA A 65 -1.68 12.12 12.02
N GLN A 66 -1.89 10.85 12.38
CA GLN A 66 -0.98 10.04 13.20
C GLN A 66 -0.19 9.05 12.33
N PRO A 67 0.95 8.52 12.83
CA PRO A 67 1.71 7.52 12.12
C PRO A 67 0.84 6.33 11.70
N VAL A 68 0.78 6.10 10.39
CA VAL A 68 0.12 4.92 9.82
C VAL A 68 1.08 3.75 9.92
N THR A 69 0.70 2.74 10.70
CA THR A 69 1.42 1.47 10.82
C THR A 69 0.61 0.36 10.15
N GLY A 70 1.04 -0.90 10.23
CA GLY A 70 0.25 -2.01 9.69
C GLY A 70 -0.37 -2.86 10.79
N GLN A 71 -1.09 -3.90 10.40
CA GLN A 71 -1.64 -4.91 11.30
C GLN A 71 -0.49 -5.65 12.02
N THR A 72 -0.46 -5.57 13.35
CA THR A 72 0.58 -6.20 14.19
C THR A 72 0.25 -7.65 14.55
N GLY A 73 -0.98 -8.09 14.31
CA GLY A 73 -1.39 -9.48 14.51
C GLY A 73 -0.51 -10.45 13.71
N SER A 74 -0.41 -11.69 14.17
CA SER A 74 0.20 -12.73 13.35
C SER A 74 -0.72 -13.05 12.17
N ARG A 75 -0.13 -13.33 11.01
CA ARG A 75 -0.89 -13.71 9.81
C ARG A 75 -1.90 -14.82 10.06
N SER A 76 -1.50 -15.84 10.84
CA SER A 76 -2.38 -16.96 11.18
C SER A 76 -3.57 -16.56 12.05
N ALA A 77 -3.44 -15.56 12.92
CA ALA A 77 -4.57 -15.04 13.69
C ALA A 77 -5.52 -14.23 12.80
N LEU A 78 -4.95 -13.35 11.97
CA LEU A 78 -5.68 -12.47 11.06
C LEU A 78 -6.49 -13.25 10.01
N ASP A 79 -5.95 -14.36 9.51
CA ASP A 79 -6.65 -15.22 8.54
C ASP A 79 -7.74 -16.09 9.18
N LYS A 80 -7.56 -16.52 10.44
CA LYS A 80 -8.51 -17.41 11.13
C LYS A 80 -9.73 -16.69 11.66
N ASN A 81 -9.55 -15.47 12.19
CA ASN A 81 -10.66 -14.69 12.73
C ASN A 81 -10.45 -13.19 12.51
N PRO A 82 -10.59 -12.72 11.26
CA PRO A 82 -10.31 -11.33 10.90
C PRO A 82 -11.16 -10.34 11.71
N GLY A 83 -12.42 -10.68 12.01
CA GLY A 83 -13.31 -9.80 12.78
C GLY A 83 -12.89 -9.55 14.23
N VAL A 84 -11.98 -10.37 14.78
CA VAL A 84 -11.45 -10.19 16.15
C VAL A 84 -10.04 -9.60 16.14
N PHE A 85 -9.24 -9.95 15.12
CA PHE A 85 -7.81 -9.64 15.12
C PHE A 85 -7.42 -8.44 14.24
N LEU A 86 -8.30 -7.98 13.35
CA LEU A 86 -8.07 -6.75 12.59
C LEU A 86 -8.24 -5.53 13.47
N ASN A 87 -7.25 -4.65 13.45
CA ASN A 87 -7.38 -3.31 14.00
C ASN A 87 -7.98 -2.39 12.92
N PRO A 88 -9.20 -1.85 13.11
CA PRO A 88 -9.84 -0.97 12.12
C PRO A 88 -9.12 0.37 11.94
N GLU A 89 -8.30 0.79 12.91
CA GLU A 89 -7.54 2.03 12.87
C GLU A 89 -6.22 1.90 12.08
N GLN A 90 -5.93 0.72 11.52
CA GLN A 90 -4.73 0.46 10.73
C GLN A 90 -5.11 -0.12 9.36
N PRO A 91 -4.37 0.19 8.29
CA PRO A 91 -4.62 -0.36 6.97
C PRO A 91 -4.51 -1.90 6.93
N LEU A 92 -5.11 -2.51 5.90
CA LEU A 92 -5.16 -3.97 5.65
C LEU A 92 -3.82 -4.54 5.12
N VAL A 93 -2.71 -4.04 5.67
CA VAL A 93 -1.35 -4.47 5.36
C VAL A 93 -0.68 -4.97 6.62
N GLN A 94 0.08 -6.06 6.52
CA GLN A 94 0.90 -6.55 7.62
C GLN A 94 1.89 -5.47 8.04
N ALA A 95 2.06 -5.27 9.35
CA ALA A 95 3.08 -4.37 9.88
C ALA A 95 4.44 -4.70 9.26
N VAL A 96 5.03 -3.70 8.61
CA VAL A 96 6.33 -3.80 7.96
C VAL A 96 7.39 -3.43 8.98
N SER A 97 8.36 -4.31 9.19
CA SER A 97 9.57 -4.03 9.96
C SER A 97 10.74 -3.85 9.01
N VAL A 98 11.50 -2.76 9.16
CA VAL A 98 12.75 -2.53 8.43
C VAL A 98 13.89 -3.10 9.26
N ALA A 99 14.64 -4.04 8.69
CA ALA A 99 15.84 -4.61 9.32
C ALA A 99 17.12 -3.90 8.86
N ASP A 100 18.21 -4.04 9.62
CA ASP A 100 19.52 -3.49 9.24
C ASP A 100 20.00 -4.00 7.87
N ASP A 101 19.69 -5.24 7.54
CA ASP A 101 19.99 -5.83 6.23
C ASP A 101 19.23 -5.13 5.08
N ASP A 102 17.99 -4.68 5.32
CA ASP A 102 17.21 -3.93 4.33
C ASP A 102 17.85 -2.57 4.06
N ILE A 103 18.30 -1.89 5.14
CA ILE A 103 19.01 -0.61 5.07
C ILE A 103 20.29 -0.78 4.28
N LYS A 104 21.13 -1.75 4.66
CA LYS A 104 22.43 -2.01 4.01
C LYS A 104 22.27 -2.33 2.52
N ARG A 105 21.30 -3.17 2.15
CA ARG A 105 20.99 -3.47 0.74
C ARG A 105 20.60 -2.22 -0.03
N GLN A 106 19.81 -1.35 0.59
CA GLN A 106 19.39 -0.10 -0.04
C GLN A 106 20.57 0.86 -0.22
N GLU A 107 21.45 0.96 0.77
CA GLU A 107 22.69 1.74 0.67
C GLU A 107 23.59 1.26 -0.46
N ASP A 108 23.81 -0.06 -0.57
CA ASP A 108 24.60 -0.67 -1.64
C ASP A 108 24.02 -0.35 -3.03
N ARG A 109 22.69 -0.45 -3.18
CA ARG A 109 22.00 -0.09 -4.44
C ARG A 109 22.23 1.37 -4.81
N VAL A 110 22.13 2.28 -3.84
CA VAL A 110 22.36 3.72 -4.04
C VAL A 110 23.82 3.99 -4.39
N ALA A 111 24.77 3.34 -3.73
CA ALA A 111 26.19 3.48 -4.01
C ALA A 111 26.52 3.05 -5.45
N ILE A 112 25.98 1.91 -5.90
CA ILE A 112 26.12 1.44 -7.28
C ILE A 112 25.51 2.43 -8.27
N ALA A 113 24.31 2.94 -8.01
CA ALA A 113 23.65 3.92 -8.88
C ALA A 113 24.47 5.21 -9.00
N ARG A 114 25.00 5.74 -7.88
CA ARG A 114 25.89 6.91 -7.87
C ARG A 114 27.17 6.67 -8.68
N LYS A 115 27.79 5.51 -8.54
CA LYS A 115 28.98 5.15 -9.34
C LYS A 115 28.66 5.11 -10.84
N LYS A 116 27.57 4.46 -11.24
CA LYS A 116 27.10 4.41 -12.63
C LYS A 116 26.86 5.81 -13.20
N LEU A 117 26.23 6.69 -12.41
CA LEU A 117 26.02 8.07 -12.80
C LEU A 117 27.35 8.83 -12.99
N GLN A 118 28.30 8.69 -12.06
CA GLN A 118 29.62 9.31 -12.19
C GLN A 118 30.36 8.84 -13.46
N GLU A 119 30.29 7.55 -13.77
CA GLU A 119 30.89 7.00 -14.99
C GLU A 119 30.20 7.53 -16.26
N ALA A 120 28.88 7.65 -16.25
CA ALA A 120 28.12 8.23 -17.36
C ALA A 120 28.48 9.71 -17.59
N LEU A 121 28.62 10.50 -16.51
CA LEU A 121 29.01 11.91 -16.58
C LEU A 121 30.45 12.14 -17.05
N LYS A 122 31.33 11.16 -16.85
CA LYS A 122 32.72 11.21 -17.35
C LYS A 122 32.84 10.93 -18.84
N ARG A 123 31.79 10.39 -19.49
CA ARG A 123 31.81 10.17 -20.94
C ARG A 123 31.60 11.53 -21.63
N PRO A 124 32.41 11.86 -22.65
CA PRO A 124 32.16 13.05 -23.45
C PRO A 124 30.78 12.94 -24.09
N ILE A 125 30.07 14.06 -24.18
CA ILE A 125 28.81 14.16 -24.93
C ILE A 125 29.14 13.77 -26.38
N GLN A 126 28.61 12.65 -26.86
CA GLN A 126 28.61 12.35 -28.28
C GLN A 126 27.69 13.40 -28.92
N THR A 127 28.32 14.39 -29.54
CA THR A 127 27.68 15.39 -30.42
C THR A 127 27.70 14.87 -31.84
#